data_AF-A0A9P1DH41-F1
#
_entry.id   AF-A0A9P1DH41-F1
#
_cell.length_a   1.000
_cell.length_b   1.000
_cell.length_c   1.000
_cell.angle_alpha   90.00
_cell.angle_beta   90.00
_cell.angle_gamma   90.00
#
_symmetry.space_group_name_H-M   'P 1'
#
loop_
_entity.id
_entity.type
_entity.pdbx_description
1 polymer ?
#
loop_
_entity_poly.entity_id
_entity_poly.type
_entity_poly.pdbx_seq_one_letter_code
_entity_poly.pdbx_strand_id
1 'polypeptide(L)'
;MAQGGLLESVMDALGNKVTSTIHARVSPLLQLVHYYEQLGCSCFPLTEHLVYEYMKSSLHRAPSFHRSLLLAISFASFHFGLDGAKTVLASGRIKGCAQKHYAEKRKLIQRPPLTVEQVMALEKIVLDEGRTDTDRIGAGFYLTLVYGRLRYSDAQQVSHLALDMPNARQGFLEGVAGSEIQVRYCLVRKALAFDQSNLLDFKLMESWTEKLLQSRLEEPSPGFARTTMKQLELADRKLFCILAEKTREGIKSTTTGRPLDAVFKDCTELSEVLALLQPRPSSMSAQPERTREANSNAGEPPAKRPRHEGGKGKGKSKGNNGAFVRMPHDLLKLSCVAATPKKHRICFSYNLKKCDVNGQKCPKGLHVCAVQGCFRAHPALDCQKGL
;
A
#
# COMPACT_ATOMS: atom_id res chain seq x y z
N MET A 1 0.26 36.27 -7.00
CA MET A 1 0.56 35.74 -8.34
C MET A 1 1.35 34.46 -8.15
N ALA A 2 0.94 33.35 -8.76
CA ALA A 2 1.68 32.09 -8.64
C ALA A 2 3.08 32.28 -9.21
N GLN A 3 4.12 32.01 -8.40
CA GLN A 3 5.53 32.20 -8.77
C GLN A 3 6.13 30.99 -9.50
N GLY A 4 5.33 29.94 -9.71
CA GLY A 4 5.78 28.72 -10.38
C GLY A 4 5.71 28.82 -11.90
N GLY A 5 6.72 28.28 -12.57
CA GLY A 5 6.74 28.19 -14.04
C GLY A 5 5.68 27.23 -14.59
N LEU A 6 5.52 27.20 -15.92
CA LEU A 6 4.62 26.28 -16.61
C LEU A 6 4.84 24.82 -16.19
N LEU A 7 6.10 24.42 -16.01
CA LEU A 7 6.46 23.07 -15.57
C LEU A 7 5.87 22.73 -14.19
N GLU A 8 5.98 23.64 -13.23
CA GLU A 8 5.46 23.45 -11.87
C GLU A 8 3.93 23.35 -11.88
N SER A 9 3.27 24.21 -12.67
CA SER A 9 1.81 24.15 -12.85
C SER A 9 1.35 22.81 -13.44
N VAL A 10 2.10 22.26 -14.40
CA VAL A 10 1.81 20.94 -14.99
C VAL A 10 2.07 19.82 -13.97
N MET A 11 3.15 19.91 -13.18
CA MET A 11 3.44 18.95 -12.12
C MET A 11 2.34 18.92 -11.06
N ASP A 12 1.87 20.08 -10.61
CA ASP A 12 0.80 20.19 -9.62
C ASP A 12 -0.54 19.64 -10.15
N ALA A 13 -0.89 19.95 -11.41
CA ALA A 13 -2.10 19.45 -12.05
C ALA A 13 -2.11 17.91 -12.18
N LEU A 14 -0.93 17.29 -12.25
CA LEU A 14 -0.73 15.85 -12.43
C LEU A 14 -0.28 15.11 -11.17
N GLY A 15 -0.04 15.79 -10.05
CA GLY A 15 0.64 15.22 -8.87
C GLY A 15 -0.04 13.99 -8.26
N ASN A 16 -1.37 13.87 -8.43
CA ASN A 16 -2.15 12.73 -7.95
C ASN A 16 -2.30 11.59 -8.97
N LYS A 17 -1.57 11.62 -10.09
CA LYS A 17 -1.65 10.62 -11.17
C LYS A 17 -0.40 9.76 -11.21
N VAL A 18 -0.61 8.45 -11.32
CA VAL A 18 0.49 7.49 -11.52
C VAL A 18 1.12 7.73 -12.89
N THR A 19 2.46 7.68 -12.97
CA THR A 19 3.24 7.92 -14.19
C THR A 19 2.77 7.09 -15.38
N SER A 20 2.39 5.83 -15.16
CA SER A 20 1.84 4.95 -16.20
C SER A 20 0.55 5.48 -16.82
N THR A 21 -0.31 6.13 -16.02
CA THR A 21 -1.52 6.77 -16.51
C THR A 21 -1.18 7.97 -17.36
N ILE A 22 -0.23 8.80 -16.93
CA ILE A 22 0.22 9.98 -17.69
C ILE A 22 0.74 9.54 -19.05
N HIS A 23 1.64 8.55 -19.12
CA HIS A 23 2.15 8.02 -20.39
C HIS A 23 1.03 7.51 -21.32
N ALA A 24 0.06 6.78 -20.76
CA ALA A 24 -1.08 6.26 -21.53
C ALA A 24 -2.01 7.35 -22.09
N ARG A 25 -1.99 8.57 -21.51
CA ARG A 25 -2.78 9.72 -21.97
C ARG A 25 -1.97 10.64 -22.89
N VAL A 26 -0.68 10.84 -22.63
CA VAL A 26 0.17 11.68 -23.47
C VAL A 26 0.40 11.05 -24.85
N SER A 27 0.60 9.73 -24.92
CA SER A 27 0.97 9.08 -26.19
C SER A 27 -0.05 9.26 -27.32
N PRO A 28 -1.37 9.06 -27.14
CA PRO A 28 -2.35 9.33 -28.20
C PRO A 28 -2.43 10.80 -28.63
N LEU A 29 -2.27 11.74 -27.68
CA LEU A 29 -2.29 13.18 -27.98
C LEU A 29 -1.08 13.59 -28.81
N LEU A 30 0.12 13.14 -28.44
CA LEU A 30 1.33 13.41 -29.21
C LEU A 30 1.24 12.86 -30.63
N GLN A 31 0.61 11.69 -30.82
CA GLN A 31 0.40 11.14 -32.15
C GLN A 31 -0.55 11.98 -33.01
N LEU A 32 -1.59 12.58 -32.41
CA LEU A 32 -2.47 13.53 -33.09
C LEU A 32 -1.72 14.82 -33.46
N VAL A 33 -0.96 15.38 -32.53
CA VAL A 33 -0.15 16.59 -32.75
C VAL A 33 0.84 16.34 -33.89
N HIS A 34 1.61 15.25 -33.80
CA HIS A 34 2.62 14.91 -34.78
C HIS A 34 2.03 14.68 -36.18
N TYR A 35 0.84 14.07 -36.29
CA TYR A 35 0.16 13.89 -37.57
C TYR A 35 -0.12 15.23 -38.26
N TYR A 36 -0.60 16.24 -37.51
CA TYR A 36 -0.87 17.56 -38.10
C TYR A 36 0.41 18.37 -38.32
N GLU A 37 1.42 18.23 -37.46
CA GLU A 37 2.75 18.82 -37.69
C GLU A 37 3.38 18.34 -39.00
N GLN A 38 3.26 17.04 -39.31
CA GLN A 38 3.73 16.47 -40.59
C GLN A 38 2.99 17.06 -41.80
N LEU A 39 1.75 17.51 -41.61
CA LEU A 39 0.94 18.19 -42.64
C LEU A 39 1.18 19.71 -42.65
N GLY A 40 2.10 20.22 -41.83
CA GLY A 40 2.38 21.66 -41.71
C GLY A 40 1.25 22.46 -41.05
N CYS A 41 0.35 21.79 -40.31
CA CYS A 41 -0.83 22.39 -39.69
C CYS A 41 -0.80 22.25 -38.17
N SER A 42 -1.52 23.14 -37.46
CA SER A 42 -1.77 22.99 -36.02
C SER A 42 -3.04 22.17 -35.79
N CYS A 43 -3.01 21.22 -34.85
CA CYS A 43 -4.21 20.54 -34.40
C CYS A 43 -4.98 21.33 -33.31
N PHE A 44 -4.44 22.45 -32.84
CA PHE A 44 -5.08 23.29 -31.82
C PHE A 44 -5.57 24.63 -32.39
N PRO A 45 -6.74 25.12 -31.93
CA PRO A 45 -7.68 24.47 -31.02
C PRO A 45 -8.33 23.22 -31.65
N LEU A 46 -8.72 22.25 -30.82
CA LEU A 46 -9.31 21.02 -31.36
C LEU A 46 -10.66 21.33 -32.01
N THR A 47 -10.91 20.77 -33.19
CA THR A 47 -12.24 20.80 -33.81
C THR A 47 -12.73 19.38 -34.05
N GLU A 48 -14.06 19.21 -34.10
CA GLU A 48 -14.65 17.91 -34.45
C GLU A 48 -14.12 17.39 -35.79
N HIS A 49 -13.98 18.27 -36.78
CA HIS A 49 -13.51 17.92 -38.11
C HIS A 49 -12.09 17.34 -38.09
N LEU A 50 -11.15 18.04 -37.46
CA LEU A 50 -9.74 17.61 -37.37
C LEU A 50 -9.61 16.24 -36.68
N VAL A 51 -10.27 16.08 -35.53
CA VAL A 51 -10.19 14.81 -34.80
C VAL A 51 -10.85 13.68 -35.60
N TYR A 52 -11.96 13.95 -36.28
CA TYR A 52 -12.64 12.94 -37.10
C TYR A 52 -11.78 12.52 -38.29
N GLU A 53 -11.15 13.47 -38.98
CA GLU A 53 -10.24 13.23 -40.09
C GLU A 53 -9.04 12.38 -39.66
N TYR A 54 -8.39 12.75 -38.54
CA TYR A 54 -7.31 11.96 -37.98
C TYR A 54 -7.76 10.53 -37.59
N MET A 55 -8.95 10.39 -37.02
CA MET A 55 -9.49 9.06 -36.72
C MET A 55 -9.69 8.23 -37.99
N LYS A 56 -10.10 8.85 -39.10
CA LYS A 56 -10.25 8.17 -40.39
C LYS A 56 -8.93 7.79 -41.04
N SER A 57 -7.90 8.62 -40.93
CA SER A 57 -6.56 8.28 -41.44
C SER A 57 -5.84 7.22 -40.58
N SER A 58 -6.28 7.02 -39.34
CA SER A 58 -5.67 6.09 -38.37
C SER A 58 -6.38 4.75 -38.17
N LEU A 59 -7.20 4.30 -39.14
CA LEU A 59 -7.89 3.00 -39.09
C LEU A 59 -6.96 1.79 -39.12
N HIS A 60 -5.71 1.96 -39.59
CA HIS A 60 -4.69 0.91 -39.55
C HIS A 60 -4.13 0.64 -38.13
N ARG A 61 -4.43 1.52 -37.16
CA ARG A 61 -3.96 1.37 -35.77
C ARG A 61 -4.76 0.29 -35.05
N ALA A 62 -4.33 -0.04 -33.83
CA ALA A 62 -5.07 -0.99 -33.00
C ALA A 62 -6.54 -0.54 -32.79
N PRO A 63 -7.52 -1.46 -32.82
CA PRO A 63 -8.94 -1.17 -32.59
C PRO A 63 -9.28 -0.37 -31.32
N SER A 64 -8.41 -0.42 -30.30
CA SER A 64 -8.55 0.34 -29.06
C SER A 64 -8.05 1.78 -29.13
N PHE A 65 -7.28 2.14 -30.16
CA PHE A 65 -6.56 3.41 -30.24
C PHE A 65 -7.50 4.62 -30.16
N HIS A 66 -8.58 4.62 -30.93
CA HIS A 66 -9.54 5.73 -30.93
C HIS A 66 -10.18 5.95 -29.57
N ARG A 67 -10.53 4.89 -28.84
CA ARG A 67 -11.03 5.03 -27.46
C ARG A 67 -9.95 5.60 -26.54
N SER A 68 -8.70 5.17 -26.68
CA SER A 68 -7.58 5.73 -25.92
C SER A 68 -7.34 7.21 -26.22
N LEU A 69 -7.50 7.63 -27.47
CA LEU A 69 -7.42 9.04 -27.88
C LEU A 69 -8.52 9.88 -27.20
N LEU A 70 -9.78 9.42 -27.20
CA LEU A 70 -10.86 10.14 -26.54
C LEU A 70 -10.67 10.24 -25.03
N LEU A 71 -10.16 9.19 -24.39
CA LEU A 71 -9.78 9.24 -22.98
C LEU A 71 -8.66 10.24 -22.72
N ALA A 72 -7.71 10.37 -23.64
CA ALA A 72 -6.64 11.36 -23.54
C ALA A 72 -7.14 12.80 -23.72
N ILE A 73 -8.03 13.05 -24.69
CA ILE A 73 -8.67 14.35 -24.88
C ILE A 73 -9.50 14.74 -23.65
N SER A 74 -10.27 13.79 -23.09
CA SER A 74 -11.02 14.01 -21.84
C SER A 74 -10.10 14.31 -20.66
N PHE A 75 -8.99 13.59 -20.54
CA PHE A 75 -7.98 13.83 -19.51
C PHE A 75 -7.38 15.24 -19.62
N ALA A 76 -6.98 15.65 -20.83
CA ALA A 76 -6.43 16.98 -21.07
C ALA A 76 -7.47 18.10 -20.89
N SER A 77 -8.73 17.84 -21.23
CA SER A 77 -9.83 18.77 -20.97
C SER A 77 -10.02 19.02 -19.47
N PHE A 78 -9.98 17.96 -18.66
CA PHE A 78 -10.17 18.06 -17.21
C PHE A 78 -8.99 18.73 -16.51
N HIS A 79 -7.75 18.35 -16.85
CA HIS A 79 -6.56 18.84 -16.14
C HIS A 79 -6.02 20.18 -16.66
N PHE A 80 -6.15 20.43 -17.96
CA PHE A 80 -5.50 21.58 -18.62
C PHE A 80 -6.49 22.50 -19.33
N GLY A 81 -7.79 22.20 -19.32
CA GLY A 81 -8.79 23.02 -20.00
C GLY A 81 -8.62 23.02 -21.52
N LEU A 82 -8.18 21.90 -22.11
CA LEU A 82 -7.89 21.80 -23.54
C LEU A 82 -9.05 22.33 -24.42
N ASP A 83 -8.74 23.34 -25.23
CA ASP A 83 -9.72 24.04 -26.05
C ASP A 83 -10.30 23.15 -27.15
N GLY A 84 -11.62 23.25 -27.36
CA GLY A 84 -12.38 22.43 -28.30
C GLY A 84 -12.64 20.98 -27.87
N ALA A 85 -12.00 20.50 -26.79
CA ALA A 85 -12.14 19.11 -26.33
C ALA A 85 -13.58 18.73 -25.99
N LYS A 86 -14.34 19.61 -25.34
CA LYS A 86 -15.75 19.36 -24.98
C LYS A 86 -16.62 19.12 -26.21
N THR A 87 -16.44 19.92 -27.26
CA THR A 87 -17.16 19.80 -28.54
C THR A 87 -16.83 18.46 -29.22
N VAL A 88 -15.55 18.10 -29.28
CA VAL A 88 -15.08 16.82 -29.82
C VAL A 88 -15.70 15.63 -29.05
N LEU A 89 -15.65 15.69 -27.72
CA LEU A 89 -16.18 14.62 -26.86
C LEU A 89 -17.71 14.54 -26.86
N ALA A 90 -18.41 15.61 -27.21
CA ALA A 90 -19.86 15.60 -27.38
C ALA A 90 -20.29 14.93 -28.68
N SER A 91 -19.50 15.05 -29.76
CA SER A 91 -19.83 14.59 -31.11
C SER A 91 -20.22 13.11 -31.19
N GLY A 92 -21.40 12.87 -31.78
CA GLY A 92 -21.86 11.53 -32.14
C GLY A 92 -21.02 10.87 -33.23
N ARG A 93 -20.47 11.65 -34.17
CA ARG A 93 -19.60 11.15 -35.26
C ARG A 93 -18.30 10.57 -34.71
N ILE A 94 -17.69 11.30 -33.78
CA ILE A 94 -16.45 10.88 -33.10
C ILE A 94 -16.69 9.62 -32.28
N LYS A 95 -17.73 9.61 -31.44
CA LYS A 95 -18.13 8.43 -30.64
C LYS A 95 -18.41 7.21 -31.53
N GLY A 96 -19.17 7.41 -32.59
CA GLY A 96 -19.51 6.36 -33.56
C GLY A 96 -18.28 5.80 -34.27
N CYS A 97 -17.34 6.66 -34.67
CA CYS A 97 -16.10 6.23 -35.30
C CYS A 97 -15.25 5.37 -34.33
N ALA A 98 -15.08 5.83 -33.09
CA ALA A 98 -14.35 5.08 -32.08
C ALA A 98 -15.01 3.74 -31.74
N GLN A 99 -16.34 3.70 -31.68
CA GLN A 99 -17.09 2.48 -31.41
C GLN A 99 -16.98 1.48 -32.58
N LYS A 100 -17.10 1.96 -33.82
CA LYS A 100 -16.98 1.13 -35.02
C LYS A 100 -15.59 0.50 -35.11
N HIS A 101 -14.54 1.29 -34.92
CA HIS A 101 -13.17 0.77 -34.91
C HIS A 101 -12.95 -0.21 -33.75
N TYR A 102 -13.48 0.08 -32.55
CA TYR A 102 -13.39 -0.84 -31.41
C TYR A 102 -14.11 -2.17 -31.63
N ALA A 103 -15.16 -2.21 -32.46
CA ALA A 103 -15.86 -3.45 -32.79
C ALA A 103 -14.98 -4.44 -33.57
N GLU A 104 -13.92 -3.96 -34.22
CA GLU A 104 -12.92 -4.80 -34.91
C GLU A 104 -11.94 -5.47 -33.94
N LYS A 105 -12.01 -5.13 -32.64
CA LYS A 105 -11.17 -5.73 -31.61
C LYS A 105 -11.48 -7.22 -31.50
N ARG A 106 -10.48 -8.04 -31.81
CA ARG A 106 -10.53 -9.50 -31.61
C ARG A 106 -10.92 -9.85 -30.17
N LYS A 107 -11.73 -10.90 -30.03
CA LYS A 107 -12.09 -11.46 -28.72
C LYS A 107 -10.82 -11.75 -27.92
N LEU A 108 -10.80 -11.31 -26.67
CA LEU A 108 -9.68 -11.56 -25.77
C LEU A 108 -9.58 -13.06 -25.51
N ILE A 109 -8.50 -13.68 -26.00
CA ILE A 109 -8.14 -15.06 -25.66
C ILE A 109 -7.24 -14.98 -24.43
N GLN A 110 -7.78 -15.36 -23.28
CA GLN A 110 -7.01 -15.47 -22.05
C GLN A 110 -5.97 -16.59 -22.19
N ARG A 111 -4.79 -16.40 -21.59
CA ARG A 111 -3.83 -17.50 -21.50
C ARG A 111 -4.40 -18.60 -20.60
N PRO A 112 -4.14 -19.88 -20.91
CA PRO A 112 -4.56 -20.96 -20.02
C PRO A 112 -3.94 -20.75 -18.63
N PRO A 113 -4.64 -21.14 -17.56
CA PRO A 113 -4.05 -21.16 -16.23
C PRO A 113 -2.86 -22.11 -16.19
N LEU A 114 -1.96 -21.89 -15.21
CA LEU A 114 -0.86 -22.83 -14.98
C LEU A 114 -1.42 -24.21 -14.63
N THR A 115 -0.86 -25.24 -15.27
CA THR A 115 -1.16 -26.64 -14.96
C THR A 115 -0.51 -27.04 -13.64
N VAL A 116 -1.00 -28.12 -13.03
CA VAL A 116 -0.41 -28.68 -11.80
C VAL A 116 1.06 -29.01 -12.00
N GLU A 117 1.41 -29.61 -13.14
CA GLU A 117 2.78 -29.96 -13.51
C GLU A 117 3.70 -28.72 -13.58
N GLN A 118 3.20 -27.61 -14.13
CA GLN A 118 3.95 -26.36 -14.18
C GLN A 118 4.15 -25.74 -12.79
N VAL A 119 3.13 -25.81 -11.92
CA VAL A 119 3.28 -25.35 -10.53
C VAL A 119 4.29 -26.21 -9.77
N MET A 120 4.23 -27.54 -9.91
CA MET A 120 5.23 -28.45 -9.33
C MET A 120 6.64 -28.19 -9.86
N ALA A 121 6.79 -27.84 -11.13
CA ALA A 121 8.09 -27.47 -11.70
C ALA A 121 8.65 -26.20 -11.06
N LEU A 122 7.81 -25.18 -10.83
CA LEU A 122 8.22 -23.97 -10.12
C LEU A 122 8.67 -24.30 -8.68
N GLU A 123 7.95 -25.16 -7.97
CA GLU A 123 8.33 -25.61 -6.62
C GLU A 123 9.68 -26.32 -6.61
N LYS A 124 9.92 -27.20 -7.58
CA LYS A 124 11.21 -27.88 -7.75
C LYS A 124 12.33 -26.88 -8.02
N ILE A 125 12.12 -25.88 -8.88
CA ILE A 125 13.13 -24.86 -9.18
C ILE A 125 13.53 -24.10 -7.92
N VAL A 126 12.57 -23.71 -7.05
CA VAL A 126 12.88 -23.00 -5.80
C VAL A 126 13.79 -23.81 -4.88
N LEU A 127 13.54 -25.12 -4.78
CA LEU A 127 14.25 -26.05 -3.91
C LEU A 127 15.59 -26.54 -4.49
N ASP A 128 15.83 -26.36 -5.79
CA ASP A 128 17.04 -26.81 -6.48
C ASP A 128 18.21 -25.83 -6.24
N GLU A 129 19.15 -26.22 -5.37
CA GLU A 129 20.37 -25.44 -5.09
C GLU A 129 21.31 -25.32 -6.30
N GLY A 130 21.14 -26.15 -7.34
CA GLY A 130 21.88 -26.05 -8.59
C GLY A 130 21.37 -24.96 -9.54
N ARG A 131 20.22 -24.35 -9.24
CA ARG A 131 19.65 -23.25 -10.03
C ARG A 131 20.18 -21.89 -9.59
N THR A 132 20.19 -20.94 -10.52
CA THR A 132 20.60 -19.57 -10.23
C THR A 132 19.66 -18.93 -9.21
N ASP A 133 20.18 -18.03 -8.39
CA ASP A 133 19.37 -17.26 -7.44
C ASP A 133 18.22 -16.53 -8.15
N THR A 134 18.45 -16.05 -9.38
CA THR A 134 17.43 -15.36 -10.17
C THR A 134 16.28 -16.29 -10.55
N ASP A 135 16.56 -17.51 -11.00
CA ASP A 135 15.54 -18.50 -11.33
C ASP A 135 14.74 -18.92 -10.09
N ARG A 136 15.44 -19.13 -8.97
CA ARG A 136 14.84 -19.52 -7.68
C ARG A 136 13.95 -18.40 -7.14
N ILE A 137 14.42 -17.16 -7.16
CA ILE A 137 13.64 -15.98 -6.75
C ILE A 137 12.43 -15.79 -7.67
N GLY A 138 12.62 -15.90 -8.98
CA GLY A 138 11.55 -15.78 -9.97
C GLY A 138 10.46 -16.83 -9.76
N ALA A 139 10.85 -18.11 -9.63
CA ALA A 139 9.92 -19.20 -9.37
C ALA A 139 9.18 -19.03 -8.04
N GLY A 140 9.89 -18.66 -6.98
CA GLY A 140 9.29 -18.40 -5.65
C GLY A 140 8.31 -17.23 -5.68
N PHE A 141 8.62 -16.18 -6.44
CA PHE A 141 7.72 -15.05 -6.64
C PHE A 141 6.46 -15.46 -7.40
N TYR A 142 6.57 -16.26 -8.47
CA TYR A 142 5.41 -16.79 -9.18
C TYR A 142 4.53 -17.68 -8.28
N LEU A 143 5.13 -18.54 -7.46
CA LEU A 143 4.38 -19.33 -6.47
C LEU A 143 3.66 -18.44 -5.45
N THR A 144 4.30 -17.36 -5.00
CA THR A 144 3.67 -16.37 -4.11
C THR A 144 2.46 -15.71 -4.78
N LEU A 145 2.54 -15.37 -6.07
CA LEU A 145 1.39 -14.87 -6.83
C LEU A 145 0.25 -15.89 -6.91
N VAL A 146 0.57 -17.15 -7.20
CA VAL A 146 -0.42 -18.23 -7.34
C VAL A 146 -1.10 -18.51 -6.01
N TYR A 147 -0.33 -18.78 -4.96
CA TYR A 147 -0.86 -19.16 -3.65
C TYR A 147 -1.52 -17.99 -2.92
N GLY A 148 -0.95 -16.79 -3.02
CA GLY A 148 -1.54 -15.58 -2.48
C GLY A 148 -2.66 -14.98 -3.34
N ARG A 149 -2.92 -15.53 -4.52
CA ARG A 149 -3.85 -14.97 -5.55
C ARG A 149 -3.56 -13.49 -5.86
N LEU A 150 -2.29 -13.11 -5.81
CA LEU A 150 -1.83 -11.72 -5.89
C LEU A 150 -1.66 -11.28 -7.34
N ARG A 151 -1.92 -9.99 -7.61
CA ARG A 151 -1.41 -9.36 -8.84
C ARG A 151 0.09 -9.15 -8.69
N TYR A 152 0.80 -9.12 -9.81
CA TYR A 152 2.24 -8.85 -9.85
C TYR A 152 2.62 -7.60 -9.03
N SER A 153 1.93 -6.48 -9.29
CA SER A 153 2.16 -5.22 -8.56
C SER A 153 1.84 -5.29 -7.07
N ASP A 154 0.88 -6.12 -6.68
CA ASP A 154 0.47 -6.23 -5.28
C ASP A 154 1.52 -7.03 -4.49
N ALA A 155 2.04 -8.12 -5.06
CA ALA A 155 3.10 -8.90 -4.44
C ALA A 155 4.43 -8.15 -4.35
N GLN A 156 4.73 -7.26 -5.30
CA GLN A 156 5.89 -6.36 -5.21
C GLN A 156 5.84 -5.41 -4.00
N GLN A 157 4.66 -5.17 -3.45
CA GLN A 157 4.44 -4.30 -2.30
C GLN A 157 4.27 -5.06 -0.98
N VAL A 158 4.29 -6.39 -1.03
CA VAL A 158 4.30 -7.22 0.18
C VAL A 158 5.67 -7.10 0.83
N SER A 159 5.65 -6.79 2.13
CA SER A 159 6.86 -6.58 2.92
C SER A 159 6.82 -7.46 4.19
N HIS A 160 7.94 -7.56 4.89
CA HIS A 160 8.03 -8.28 6.17
C HIS A 160 7.47 -9.71 6.10
N LEU A 161 7.96 -10.49 5.14
CA LEU A 161 7.60 -11.89 5.02
C LEU A 161 8.06 -12.65 6.27
N ALA A 162 7.14 -13.38 6.91
CA ALA A 162 7.38 -14.19 8.08
C ALA A 162 6.75 -15.57 7.90
N LEU A 163 7.40 -16.59 8.44
CA LEU A 163 6.83 -17.94 8.49
C LEU A 163 6.04 -18.09 9.78
N ASP A 164 4.73 -18.30 9.67
CA ASP A 164 3.90 -18.75 10.78
C ASP A 164 3.80 -20.28 10.72
N MET A 165 4.54 -20.95 11.60
CA MET A 165 4.61 -22.41 11.68
C MET A 165 3.89 -22.89 12.96
N PRO A 166 2.55 -23.05 12.93
CA PRO A 166 1.80 -23.56 14.08
C PRO A 166 2.19 -25.01 14.44
N ASN A 167 2.78 -25.74 13.49
CA ASN A 167 3.45 -27.01 13.75
C ASN A 167 4.72 -27.10 12.87
N ALA A 168 5.63 -28.02 13.19
CA ALA A 168 6.92 -28.14 12.49
C ALA A 168 6.82 -28.64 11.03
N ARG A 169 5.65 -29.08 10.58
CA ARG A 169 5.45 -29.71 9.25
C ARG A 169 4.70 -28.83 8.26
N GLN A 170 3.88 -27.91 8.74
CA GLN A 170 3.02 -27.06 7.92
C GLN A 170 2.96 -25.67 8.54
N GLY A 171 3.07 -24.66 7.69
CA GLY A 171 2.84 -23.30 8.09
C GLY A 171 2.40 -22.42 6.94
N PHE A 172 2.28 -21.14 7.25
CA PHE A 172 1.83 -20.09 6.37
C PHE A 172 2.97 -19.11 6.14
N LEU A 173 3.09 -18.63 4.91
CA LEU A 173 3.89 -17.45 4.62
C LEU A 173 3.00 -16.23 4.85
N GLU A 174 3.24 -15.51 5.94
CA GLU A 174 2.58 -14.25 6.25
C GLU A 174 3.38 -13.09 5.66
N GLY A 175 2.69 -12.09 5.12
CA GLY A 175 3.29 -10.88 4.58
C GLY A 175 2.45 -9.66 4.92
N VAL A 176 3.10 -8.54 5.19
CA VAL A 176 2.45 -7.27 5.50
C VAL A 176 2.15 -6.54 4.19
N ALA A 177 0.87 -6.34 3.91
CA ALA A 177 0.42 -5.38 2.89
C ALA A 177 0.52 -3.96 3.48
N GLY A 178 1.29 -3.08 2.82
CA GLY A 178 1.69 -1.78 3.36
C GLY A 178 0.58 -0.73 3.53
N SER A 179 -0.65 -0.96 3.04
CA SER A 179 -1.74 0.03 3.13
C SER A 179 -3.15 -0.59 3.16
N GLU A 180 -4.11 0.15 3.73
CA GLU A 180 -5.52 -0.27 3.83
C GLU A 180 -6.15 -0.47 2.45
N ILE A 181 -5.74 0.31 1.45
CA ILE A 181 -6.21 0.15 0.06
C ILE A 181 -5.75 -1.16 -0.57
N GLN A 182 -4.56 -1.66 -0.21
CA GLN A 182 -4.08 -2.97 -0.67
C GLN A 182 -4.87 -4.10 -0.02
N VAL A 183 -5.21 -3.97 1.28
CA VAL A 183 -6.10 -4.92 1.96
C VAL A 183 -7.47 -4.95 1.27
N ARG A 184 -8.04 -3.79 0.91
CA ARG A 184 -9.26 -3.71 0.12
C ARG A 184 -9.14 -4.47 -1.21
N TYR A 185 -8.05 -4.28 -1.96
CA TYR A 185 -7.86 -5.00 -3.22
C TYR A 185 -7.73 -6.52 -3.04
N CYS A 186 -7.08 -6.98 -1.97
CA CYS A 186 -7.03 -8.40 -1.64
C CYS A 186 -8.43 -8.97 -1.32
N LEU A 187 -9.22 -8.27 -0.49
CA LEU A 187 -10.59 -8.69 -0.14
C LEU A 187 -11.53 -8.70 -1.35
N VAL A 188 -11.46 -7.69 -2.23
CA VAL A 188 -12.21 -7.66 -3.50
C VAL A 188 -11.83 -8.82 -4.42
N ARG A 189 -10.53 -9.17 -4.49
CA ARG A 189 -10.09 -10.35 -5.27
C ARG A 189 -10.58 -11.65 -4.67
N LYS A 190 -10.60 -11.77 -3.34
CA LYS A 190 -11.24 -12.89 -2.64
C LYS A 190 -12.70 -12.99 -3.08
N ALA A 191 -13.44 -11.88 -3.10
CA ALA A 191 -14.85 -11.84 -3.49
C ALA A 191 -15.08 -12.32 -4.94
N LEU A 192 -14.27 -11.82 -5.87
CA LEU A 192 -14.32 -12.26 -7.26
C LEU A 192 -14.02 -13.76 -7.42
N ALA A 193 -13.10 -14.32 -6.65
CA ALA A 193 -12.78 -15.74 -6.71
C ALA A 193 -13.93 -16.63 -6.20
N PHE A 194 -14.65 -16.19 -5.15
CA PHE A 194 -15.84 -16.88 -4.64
C PHE A 194 -16.99 -16.85 -5.65
N ASP A 195 -17.19 -15.73 -6.34
CA ASP A 195 -18.23 -15.60 -7.36
C ASP A 195 -17.88 -16.44 -8.62
N GLN A 196 -16.63 -16.38 -9.09
CA GLN A 196 -16.16 -17.17 -10.23
C GLN A 196 -16.23 -18.69 -9.99
N SER A 197 -16.05 -19.12 -8.73
CA SER A 197 -16.20 -20.52 -8.34
C SER A 197 -17.66 -20.92 -8.08
N ASN A 198 -18.61 -20.01 -8.33
CA ASN A 198 -20.04 -20.19 -8.11
C ASN A 198 -20.38 -20.60 -6.66
N LEU A 199 -19.64 -20.07 -5.69
CA LEU A 199 -19.80 -20.37 -4.27
C LEU A 199 -20.59 -19.29 -3.52
N LEU A 200 -20.28 -18.01 -3.76
CA LEU A 200 -20.92 -16.88 -3.07
C LEU A 200 -20.96 -15.66 -4.01
N ASP A 201 -22.09 -14.96 -4.05
CA ASP A 201 -22.27 -13.74 -4.85
C ASP A 201 -21.28 -12.63 -4.50
N PHE A 202 -20.75 -11.97 -5.53
CA PHE A 202 -19.78 -10.90 -5.38
C PHE A 202 -20.30 -9.76 -4.52
N LYS A 203 -21.56 -9.34 -4.67
CA LYS A 203 -22.12 -8.19 -3.94
C LYS A 203 -22.25 -8.48 -2.45
N LEU A 204 -22.64 -9.71 -2.09
CA LEU A 204 -22.71 -10.13 -0.70
C LEU A 204 -21.33 -10.04 -0.05
N MET A 205 -20.30 -10.58 -0.70
CA MET A 205 -18.96 -10.57 -0.15
C MET A 205 -18.29 -9.18 -0.19
N GLU A 206 -18.63 -8.35 -1.16
CA GLU A 206 -18.24 -6.94 -1.21
C GLU A 206 -18.83 -6.15 -0.05
N SER A 207 -20.11 -6.36 0.30
CA SER A 207 -20.74 -5.70 1.46
C SER A 207 -20.02 -6.03 2.78
N TRP A 208 -19.56 -7.27 2.95
CA TRP A 208 -18.73 -7.65 4.11
C TRP A 208 -17.36 -6.96 4.09
N THR A 209 -16.74 -6.89 2.91
CA THR A 209 -15.47 -6.17 2.71
C THR A 209 -15.59 -4.69 3.09
N GLU A 210 -16.69 -4.05 2.69
CA GLU A 210 -16.99 -2.66 3.06
C GLU A 210 -17.18 -2.51 4.56
N LYS A 211 -17.94 -3.42 5.21
CA LYS A 211 -18.15 -3.41 6.66
C LYS A 211 -16.84 -3.54 7.45
N LEU A 212 -15.95 -4.45 7.05
CA LEU A 212 -14.62 -4.62 7.65
C LEU A 212 -13.82 -3.31 7.58
N LEU A 213 -13.73 -2.71 6.39
CA LEU A 213 -12.94 -1.50 6.20
C LEU A 213 -13.58 -0.28 6.85
N GLN A 214 -14.90 -0.18 6.86
CA GLN A 214 -15.63 0.89 7.55
C GLN A 214 -15.37 0.84 9.05
N SER A 215 -15.43 -0.34 9.67
CA SER A 215 -15.13 -0.50 11.11
C SER A 215 -13.70 -0.09 11.49
N ARG A 216 -12.76 -0.16 10.54
CA ARG A 216 -11.38 0.30 10.70
C ARG A 216 -11.23 1.81 10.55
N LEU A 217 -12.01 2.41 9.65
CA LEU A 217 -11.96 3.84 9.35
C LEU A 217 -12.75 4.68 10.35
N GLU A 218 -13.73 4.09 11.03
CA GLU A 218 -14.53 4.73 12.06
C GLU A 218 -13.64 5.25 13.21
N GLU A 219 -13.92 6.48 13.65
CA GLU A 219 -13.20 7.09 14.77
C GLU A 219 -13.67 6.47 16.09
N PRO A 220 -12.76 5.89 16.88
CA PRO A 220 -13.15 5.30 18.15
C PRO A 220 -13.53 6.39 19.15
N SER A 221 -14.49 6.09 20.03
CA SER A 221 -14.82 6.96 21.16
C SER A 221 -13.61 7.19 22.08
N PRO A 222 -13.59 8.31 22.84
CA PRO A 222 -12.52 8.57 23.80
C PRO A 222 -12.29 7.38 24.75
N GLY A 223 -11.03 6.99 24.94
CA GLY A 223 -10.65 5.83 25.75
C GLY A 223 -10.64 4.49 25.00
N PHE A 224 -11.04 4.44 23.73
CA PHE A 224 -10.99 3.23 22.90
C PHE A 224 -9.93 3.34 21.79
N ALA A 225 -9.32 2.21 21.45
CA ALA A 225 -8.37 2.09 20.36
C ALA A 225 -9.12 1.73 19.06
N ARG A 226 -8.66 2.29 17.95
CA ARG A 226 -9.18 1.98 16.61
C ARG A 226 -9.04 0.48 16.32
N THR A 227 -10.09 -0.12 15.77
CA THR A 227 -10.15 -1.55 15.40
C THR A 227 -8.96 -1.96 14.55
N THR A 228 -8.10 -2.86 15.02
CA THR A 228 -6.83 -3.20 14.34
C THR A 228 -7.02 -4.11 13.12
N MET A 229 -6.01 -4.21 12.24
CA MET A 229 -6.02 -5.20 11.15
C MET A 229 -6.17 -6.64 11.66
N LYS A 230 -5.58 -6.95 12.82
CA LYS A 230 -5.74 -8.26 13.45
C LYS A 230 -7.18 -8.53 13.86
N GLN A 231 -7.92 -7.49 14.27
CA GLN A 231 -9.36 -7.63 14.55
C GLN A 231 -10.17 -7.92 13.30
N LEU A 232 -9.88 -7.25 12.18
CA LEU A 232 -10.54 -7.55 10.89
C LEU A 232 -10.29 -8.99 10.45
N GLU A 233 -9.03 -9.44 10.53
CA GLU A 233 -8.63 -10.82 10.21
C GLU A 233 -9.37 -11.84 11.08
N LEU A 234 -9.45 -11.60 12.40
CA LEU A 234 -10.16 -12.49 13.33
C LEU A 234 -11.66 -12.52 13.06
N ALA A 235 -12.28 -11.38 12.74
CA ALA A 235 -13.69 -11.31 12.39
C ALA A 235 -13.99 -12.06 11.07
N ASP A 236 -13.19 -11.84 10.04
CA ASP A 236 -13.31 -12.56 8.76
C ASP A 236 -13.13 -14.07 8.98
N ARG A 237 -12.12 -14.49 9.77
CA ARG A 237 -11.93 -15.90 10.11
C ARG A 237 -13.13 -16.50 10.83
N LYS A 238 -13.67 -15.80 11.82
CA LYS A 238 -14.83 -16.26 12.60
C LYS A 238 -16.08 -16.38 11.71
N LEU A 239 -16.31 -15.43 10.80
CA LEU A 239 -17.38 -15.53 9.80
C LEU A 239 -17.26 -16.81 8.98
N PHE A 240 -16.07 -17.12 8.44
CA PHE A 240 -15.87 -18.31 7.62
C PHE A 240 -16.00 -19.63 8.40
N CYS A 241 -15.66 -19.65 9.69
CA CYS A 241 -15.96 -20.80 10.55
C CYS A 241 -17.47 -21.02 10.68
N ILE A 242 -18.24 -19.96 10.93
CA ILE A 242 -19.70 -20.06 11.06
C ILE A 242 -20.35 -20.45 9.73
N LEU A 243 -19.88 -19.90 8.61
CA LEU A 243 -20.37 -20.28 7.28
C LEU A 243 -20.17 -21.77 7.03
N ALA A 244 -18.99 -22.32 7.38
CA ALA A 244 -18.71 -23.74 7.26
C ALA A 244 -19.64 -24.60 8.15
N GLU A 245 -19.97 -24.12 9.36
CA GLU A 245 -20.92 -24.80 10.25
C GLU A 245 -22.35 -24.78 9.71
N LYS A 246 -22.80 -23.65 9.14
CA LYS A 246 -24.15 -23.51 8.58
C LYS A 246 -24.33 -24.18 7.22
N THR A 247 -23.24 -24.49 6.52
CA THR A 247 -23.26 -25.14 5.19
C THR A 247 -22.64 -26.53 5.22
N ARG A 248 -22.77 -27.26 6.34
CA ARG A 248 -22.28 -28.64 6.49
C ARG A 248 -22.85 -29.62 5.47
N GLU A 249 -24.06 -29.37 4.99
CA GLU A 249 -24.72 -30.18 3.95
C GLU A 249 -24.09 -29.99 2.56
N GLY A 250 -23.27 -28.94 2.37
CA GLY A 250 -22.54 -28.67 1.15
C GLY A 250 -22.58 -27.20 0.72
N ILE A 251 -21.59 -26.82 -0.08
CA ILE A 251 -21.42 -25.44 -0.60
C ILE A 251 -21.66 -25.32 -2.11
N LYS A 252 -21.94 -26.45 -2.79
CA LYS A 252 -22.19 -26.45 -4.23
C LYS A 252 -23.58 -25.89 -4.51
N SER A 253 -23.69 -25.12 -5.60
CA SER A 253 -24.99 -24.60 -6.07
C SER A 253 -26.00 -25.72 -6.29
N THR A 254 -27.22 -25.53 -5.80
CA THR A 254 -28.36 -26.43 -5.96
C THR A 254 -29.43 -25.76 -6.84
N THR A 255 -30.58 -26.41 -7.01
CA THR A 255 -31.75 -25.84 -7.68
C THR A 255 -32.32 -24.61 -6.97
N THR A 256 -32.04 -24.45 -5.68
CA THR A 256 -32.47 -23.30 -4.86
C THR A 256 -31.45 -22.16 -4.82
N GLY A 257 -30.32 -22.29 -5.53
CA GLY A 257 -29.24 -21.29 -5.60
C GLY A 257 -27.97 -21.72 -4.87
N ARG A 258 -27.13 -20.75 -4.51
CA ARG A 258 -25.87 -20.99 -3.78
C ARG A 258 -26.17 -21.10 -2.27
N PRO A 259 -25.80 -22.19 -1.58
CA PRO A 259 -26.08 -22.35 -0.15
C PRO A 259 -25.47 -21.23 0.71
N LEU A 260 -24.30 -20.72 0.34
CA LEU A 260 -23.65 -19.64 1.09
C LEU A 260 -24.44 -18.33 0.98
N ASP A 261 -25.02 -17.99 -0.18
CA ASP A 261 -25.80 -16.75 -0.36
C ASP A 261 -26.95 -16.66 0.64
N ALA A 262 -27.64 -17.79 0.88
CA ALA A 262 -28.81 -17.86 1.75
C ALA A 262 -28.48 -17.56 3.23
N VAL A 263 -27.27 -17.89 3.68
CA VAL A 263 -26.87 -17.75 5.09
C VAL A 263 -25.89 -16.60 5.32
N PHE A 264 -25.28 -16.05 4.27
CA PHE A 264 -24.14 -15.15 4.38
C PHE A 264 -24.48 -13.89 5.17
N LYS A 265 -25.55 -13.20 4.80
CA LYS A 265 -25.98 -11.96 5.44
C LYS A 265 -26.24 -12.17 6.93
N ASP A 266 -26.98 -13.22 7.27
CA ASP A 266 -27.27 -13.57 8.67
C ASP A 266 -25.99 -13.84 9.46
N CYS A 267 -25.03 -14.54 8.86
CA CYS A 267 -23.75 -14.81 9.51
C CYS A 267 -22.92 -13.54 9.74
N THR A 268 -22.96 -12.57 8.82
CA THR A 268 -22.26 -11.28 8.98
C THR A 268 -22.86 -10.38 10.06
N GLU A 269 -24.09 -10.64 10.49
CA GLU A 269 -24.78 -9.90 11.55
C GLU A 269 -24.72 -10.59 12.93
N LEU A 270 -24.11 -11.77 13.02
CA LEU A 270 -23.97 -12.47 14.29
C LEU A 270 -23.08 -11.69 15.27
N SER A 271 -23.53 -11.61 16.52
CA SER A 271 -22.83 -10.88 17.58
C SER A 271 -21.39 -11.41 17.79
N GLU A 272 -21.16 -12.70 17.63
CA GLU A 272 -19.82 -13.31 17.74
C GLU A 272 -18.83 -12.81 16.68
N VAL A 273 -19.33 -12.39 15.50
CA VAL A 273 -18.53 -11.80 14.42
C VAL A 273 -18.35 -10.31 14.69
N LEU A 274 -19.45 -9.60 14.95
CA LEU A 274 -19.44 -8.14 15.13
C LEU A 274 -18.70 -7.67 16.38
N ALA A 275 -18.72 -8.46 17.46
CA ALA A 275 -17.98 -8.15 18.68
C ALA A 275 -16.46 -8.08 18.45
N LEU A 276 -15.93 -8.78 17.44
CA LEU A 276 -14.51 -8.73 17.10
C LEU A 276 -14.12 -7.40 16.42
N LEU A 277 -15.08 -6.76 15.75
CA LEU A 277 -14.91 -5.47 15.07
C LEU A 277 -15.09 -4.25 15.98
N GLN A 278 -15.54 -4.45 17.22
CA GLN A 278 -15.71 -3.36 18.17
C GLN A 278 -14.35 -2.79 18.60
N PRO A 279 -14.23 -1.45 18.70
CA PRO A 279 -13.08 -0.81 19.34
C PRO A 279 -12.85 -1.38 20.73
N ARG A 280 -11.59 -1.62 21.10
CA ARG A 280 -11.23 -2.14 22.42
C ARG A 280 -10.72 -1.01 23.31
N PRO A 281 -10.92 -1.07 24.65
CA PRO A 281 -10.35 -0.07 25.54
C PRO A 281 -8.85 0.07 25.29
N SER A 282 -8.40 1.30 25.06
CA SER A 282 -6.97 1.61 25.02
C SER A 282 -6.43 1.33 26.41
N SER A 283 -5.40 0.49 26.54
CA SER A 283 -4.73 0.32 27.82
C SER A 283 -4.13 1.66 28.23
N MET A 284 -4.84 2.40 29.09
CA MET A 284 -4.30 3.57 29.74
C MET A 284 -3.24 3.08 30.72
N SER A 285 -1.97 3.11 30.32
CA SER A 285 -0.94 3.42 31.31
C SER A 285 -1.26 4.82 31.79
N ALA A 286 -1.95 4.93 32.92
CA ALA A 286 -2.31 6.18 33.56
C ALA A 286 -1.01 6.94 33.89
N GLN A 287 -0.57 7.79 32.97
CA GLN A 287 0.18 8.98 33.33
C GLN A 287 -0.84 10.10 33.40
N PRO A 288 -1.01 10.76 34.56
CA PRO A 288 -1.90 11.90 34.64
C PRO A 288 -1.34 13.00 33.74
N GLU A 289 -2.14 13.41 32.76
CA GLU A 289 -1.92 14.62 31.98
C GLU A 289 -1.80 15.80 32.95
N ARG A 290 -0.64 16.44 32.97
CA ARG A 290 -0.52 17.76 33.58
C ARG A 290 -1.11 18.76 32.60
N THR A 291 -2.36 19.14 32.84
CA THR A 291 -2.93 20.39 32.34
C THR A 291 -1.99 21.54 32.73
N ARG A 292 -1.52 22.26 31.72
CA ARG A 292 -0.67 23.43 31.89
C ARG A 292 -1.60 24.64 32.04
N GLU A 293 -2.12 24.83 33.24
CA GLU A 293 -2.87 26.04 33.58
C GLU A 293 -1.91 27.19 33.92
N ALA A 294 -2.28 28.38 33.45
CA ALA A 294 -1.52 29.60 33.54
C ALA A 294 -1.38 30.06 34.99
N ASN A 295 -0.15 30.31 35.40
CA ASN A 295 0.19 30.75 36.74
C ASN A 295 0.00 32.26 36.84
N SER A 296 -1.00 32.71 37.60
CA SER A 296 -1.09 34.09 38.09
C SER A 296 -1.30 34.10 39.60
N ASN A 297 -0.39 34.82 40.25
CA ASN A 297 -0.43 35.42 41.59
C ASN A 297 0.35 34.78 42.75
N ALA A 298 0.98 35.73 43.44
CA ALA A 298 1.93 35.68 44.53
C ALA A 298 1.32 35.22 45.88
N GLY A 299 2.19 34.78 46.79
CA GLY A 299 1.91 34.73 48.23
C GLY A 299 2.39 33.45 48.94
N GLU A 300 3.58 33.55 49.55
CA GLU A 300 4.18 32.84 50.72
C GLU A 300 4.00 31.31 51.02
N PRO A 301 5.05 30.65 51.59
CA PRO A 301 5.09 29.19 51.85
C PRO A 301 4.90 28.80 53.34
N PRO A 302 4.36 27.60 53.63
CA PRO A 302 5.05 26.67 54.55
C PRO A 302 4.74 25.18 54.23
N ALA A 303 5.32 24.09 54.77
CA ALA A 303 6.42 23.79 55.68
C ALA A 303 6.87 22.32 55.41
N LYS A 304 8.02 21.93 55.97
CA LYS A 304 8.79 20.70 55.73
C LYS A 304 8.39 19.50 56.63
N ARG A 305 8.61 18.28 56.06
CA ARG A 305 8.97 16.94 56.66
C ARG A 305 7.85 15.92 56.95
N PRO A 306 8.16 14.60 57.08
CA PRO A 306 9.45 13.89 56.91
C PRO A 306 9.44 12.69 55.94
N ARG A 307 10.67 12.28 55.62
CA ARG A 307 11.11 11.11 54.84
C ARG A 307 11.12 9.86 55.75
N HIS A 308 10.62 8.73 55.25
CA HIS A 308 10.91 7.42 55.82
C HIS A 308 11.75 6.60 54.83
N GLU A 309 12.89 6.10 55.32
CA GLU A 309 13.79 5.18 54.62
C GLU A 309 13.33 3.72 54.79
N GLY A 310 13.70 2.87 53.82
CA GLY A 310 13.96 1.44 54.06
C GLY A 310 13.25 0.48 53.12
N GLY A 311 14.00 -0.21 52.25
CA GLY A 311 13.55 -1.44 51.60
C GLY A 311 14.13 -1.73 50.22
N LYS A 312 15.41 -2.14 50.13
CA LYS A 312 16.02 -2.73 48.92
C LYS A 312 15.40 -4.10 48.63
N GLY A 313 14.76 -4.25 47.46
CA GLY A 313 14.41 -5.54 46.86
C GLY A 313 14.94 -5.63 45.43
N LYS A 314 15.97 -6.46 45.21
CA LYS A 314 16.64 -6.70 43.93
C LYS A 314 15.83 -7.73 43.14
N GLY A 315 15.20 -7.34 42.03
CA GLY A 315 14.47 -8.22 41.11
C GLY A 315 14.77 -7.87 39.66
N LYS A 316 15.34 -8.83 38.92
CA LYS A 316 15.90 -8.77 37.56
C LYS A 316 15.11 -7.92 36.54
N SER A 317 15.75 -6.86 36.03
CA SER A 317 15.35 -6.22 34.77
C SER A 317 15.80 -7.09 33.59
N LYS A 318 14.83 -7.65 32.86
CA LYS A 318 15.02 -8.41 31.62
C LYS A 318 15.12 -7.38 30.48
N GLY A 319 16.27 -7.35 29.81
CA GLY A 319 16.62 -6.36 28.79
C GLY A 319 15.64 -6.33 27.62
N ASN A 320 15.20 -5.12 27.28
CA ASN A 320 14.37 -4.82 26.12
C ASN A 320 15.28 -4.79 24.87
N ASN A 321 15.33 -5.89 24.13
CA ASN A 321 16.04 -5.98 22.85
C ASN A 321 15.18 -5.42 21.72
N GLY A 322 15.75 -4.48 20.95
CA GLY A 322 15.43 -4.35 19.52
C GLY A 322 14.40 -3.30 19.10
N ALA A 323 14.39 -2.09 19.68
CA ALA A 323 13.76 -0.96 19.01
C ALA A 323 14.56 -0.61 17.74
N PHE A 324 13.94 -0.78 16.56
CA PHE A 324 14.45 -0.34 15.27
C PHE A 324 14.89 1.12 15.33
N VAL A 325 16.18 1.37 15.19
CA VAL A 325 16.72 2.73 15.16
C VAL A 325 16.66 3.21 13.70
N ARG A 326 15.66 4.03 13.35
CA ARG A 326 15.59 4.71 12.04
C ARG A 326 16.80 5.63 11.88
N MET A 327 17.71 5.27 10.99
CA MET A 327 18.90 6.06 10.68
C MET A 327 18.58 7.13 9.62
N PRO A 328 18.99 8.38 9.79
CA PRO A 328 18.80 9.44 8.78
C PRO A 328 19.40 9.07 7.41
N HIS A 329 18.72 9.47 6.33
CA HIS A 329 19.14 9.17 4.95
C HIS A 329 20.55 9.66 4.61
N ASP A 330 20.97 10.79 5.17
CA ASP A 330 22.31 11.35 4.93
C ASP A 330 23.44 10.44 5.46
N LEU A 331 23.16 9.63 6.48
CA LEU A 331 24.12 8.68 7.05
C LEU A 331 24.08 7.30 6.36
N LEU A 332 22.98 6.97 5.66
CA LEU A 332 22.89 5.72 4.89
C LEU A 332 23.88 5.70 3.71
N LYS A 333 24.25 6.87 3.16
CA LYS A 333 25.21 6.99 2.06
C LYS A 333 26.66 6.77 2.47
N LEU A 334 26.99 6.88 3.77
CA LEU A 334 28.36 6.83 4.30
C LEU A 334 28.67 5.51 5.03
N SER A 335 27.95 4.41 4.71
CA SER A 335 28.10 3.10 5.37
C SER A 335 28.09 3.17 6.90
N CYS A 336 27.18 3.98 7.47
CA CYS A 336 27.08 4.18 8.91
C CYS A 336 26.28 3.08 9.61
N VAL A 337 26.61 2.83 10.88
CA VAL A 337 25.93 1.87 11.77
C VAL A 337 25.27 2.58 12.96
N ALA A 338 24.16 2.02 13.44
CA ALA A 338 23.37 2.61 14.53
C ALA A 338 23.96 2.40 15.94
N ALA A 339 24.89 1.45 16.09
CA ALA A 339 25.49 1.10 17.37
C ALA A 339 26.95 0.69 17.20
N THR A 340 27.73 0.84 18.27
CA THR A 340 29.10 0.32 18.34
C THR A 340 29.11 -1.22 18.47
N PRO A 341 30.24 -1.91 18.27
CA PRO A 341 30.35 -3.36 18.47
C PRO A 341 29.99 -3.79 19.91
N LYS A 342 30.17 -2.89 20.88
CA LYS A 342 29.76 -3.07 22.28
C LYS A 342 28.25 -2.80 22.52
N LYS A 343 27.46 -2.68 21.44
CA LYS A 343 26.01 -2.42 21.45
C LYS A 343 25.60 -1.09 22.11
N HIS A 344 26.50 -0.11 22.17
CA HIS A 344 26.12 1.24 22.62
C HIS A 344 25.55 2.05 21.46
N ARG A 345 24.42 2.73 21.70
CA ARG A 345 23.77 3.60 20.70
C ARG A 345 24.65 4.81 20.36
N ILE A 346 24.74 5.13 19.07
CA ILE A 346 25.51 6.27 18.56
C ILE A 346 24.56 7.45 18.32
N CYS A 347 24.99 8.66 18.66
CA CYS A 347 24.21 9.88 18.38
C CYS A 347 24.34 10.27 16.90
N PHE A 348 23.25 10.16 16.13
CA PHE A 348 23.26 10.58 14.73
C PHE A 348 23.35 12.10 14.55
N SER A 349 22.74 12.87 15.46
CA SER A 349 22.84 14.34 15.43
C SER A 349 24.29 14.80 15.56
N TYR A 350 25.11 14.12 16.38
CA TYR A 350 26.54 14.41 16.48
C TYR A 350 27.26 14.12 15.16
N ASN A 351 26.94 12.98 14.52
CA ASN A 351 27.53 12.59 13.24
C ASN A 351 27.15 13.49 12.06
N LEU A 352 26.05 14.24 12.19
CA LEU A 352 25.58 15.26 11.25
C LEU A 352 25.94 16.70 11.67
N LYS A 353 26.75 16.90 12.72
CA LYS A 353 27.10 18.22 13.28
C LYS A 353 25.88 19.07 13.73
N LYS A 354 24.81 18.43 14.17
CA LYS A 354 23.54 19.03 14.64
C LYS A 354 23.24 18.72 16.12
N CYS A 355 24.27 18.46 16.93
CA CYS A 355 24.10 18.12 18.35
C CYS A 355 24.70 19.23 19.22
N ASP A 356 23.88 19.81 20.10
CA ASP A 356 24.24 20.98 20.90
C ASP A 356 24.95 20.62 22.22
N VAL A 357 25.20 19.32 22.46
CA VAL A 357 25.84 18.82 23.68
C VAL A 357 27.33 18.60 23.44
N ASN A 358 28.18 19.31 24.18
CA ASN A 358 29.63 19.12 24.17
C ASN A 358 30.03 18.08 25.22
N GLY A 359 30.49 16.91 24.77
CA GLY A 359 30.87 15.78 25.64
C GLY A 359 30.95 14.46 24.89
N GLN A 360 31.36 13.38 25.54
CA GLN A 360 31.50 12.05 24.92
C GLN A 360 30.15 11.32 24.71
N LYS A 361 29.06 11.80 25.33
CA LYS A 361 27.73 11.20 25.28
C LYS A 361 26.65 12.26 25.49
N CYS A 362 25.52 12.10 24.80
CA CYS A 362 24.28 12.82 25.07
C CYS A 362 23.12 11.82 25.30
N PRO A 363 21.90 12.31 25.62
CA PRO A 363 20.72 11.44 25.75
C PRO A 363 20.39 10.63 24.49
N LYS A 364 20.81 11.11 23.31
CA LYS A 364 20.59 10.44 22.02
C LYS A 364 21.63 9.36 21.71
N GLY A 365 22.78 9.33 22.39
CA GLY A 365 23.82 8.31 22.20
C GLY A 365 25.25 8.83 22.40
N LEU A 366 26.23 7.97 22.10
CA LEU A 366 27.66 8.30 22.15
C LEU A 366 28.06 9.25 21.02
N HIS A 367 28.99 10.16 21.32
CA HIS A 367 29.59 11.09 20.35
C HIS A 367 30.83 10.47 19.74
N VAL A 368 30.59 9.48 18.89
CA VAL A 368 31.62 8.75 18.15
C VAL A 368 31.17 8.60 16.70
N CYS A 369 32.14 8.42 15.81
CA CYS A 369 31.91 8.26 14.38
C CYS A 369 31.02 7.04 14.09
N ALA A 370 29.96 7.24 13.30
CA ALA A 370 29.00 6.21 12.93
C ALA A 370 29.46 5.32 11.77
N VAL A 371 30.52 5.66 11.02
CA VAL A 371 31.02 4.85 9.89
C VAL A 371 31.48 3.47 10.40
N GLN A 372 31.04 2.41 9.73
CA GLN A 372 31.36 1.03 10.08
C GLN A 372 32.89 0.83 10.20
N GLY A 373 33.37 0.46 11.39
CA GLY A 373 34.80 0.21 11.63
C GLY A 373 35.66 1.44 11.94
N CYS A 374 35.07 2.62 12.20
CA CYS A 374 35.80 3.80 12.68
C CYS A 374 35.64 4.00 14.20
N PHE A 375 34.45 4.41 14.67
CA PHE A 375 34.11 4.65 16.09
C PHE A 375 35.05 5.60 16.87
N ARG A 376 35.82 6.45 16.18
CA ARG A 376 36.70 7.47 16.80
C ARG A 376 35.92 8.73 17.19
N ALA A 377 36.54 9.60 17.99
CA ALA A 377 35.93 10.83 18.52
C ALA A 377 35.86 11.98 17.48
N HIS A 378 35.17 11.73 16.37
CA HIS A 378 34.83 12.74 15.37
C HIS A 378 33.49 12.40 14.69
N PRO A 379 32.78 13.37 14.08
CA PRO A 379 31.57 13.12 13.29
C PRO A 379 31.81 12.26 12.04
N ALA A 380 30.77 11.60 11.53
CA ALA A 380 30.80 10.82 10.28
C ALA A 380 31.13 11.67 9.06
N LEU A 381 30.67 12.93 9.02
CA LEU A 381 30.98 13.87 7.94
C LEU A 381 32.48 14.20 7.82
N ASP A 382 33.24 14.05 8.91
CA ASP A 382 34.68 14.30 8.94
C ASP A 382 35.49 13.00 8.82
N CYS A 383 34.84 11.87 8.48
CA CYS A 383 35.46 10.56 8.43
C CYS A 383 36.08 10.28 7.06
N GLN A 384 37.41 10.20 6.99
CA GLN A 384 38.15 9.82 5.77
C GLN A 384 37.85 8.40 5.27
N LYS A 385 37.24 7.53 6.09
CA LYS A 385 36.84 6.17 5.70
C LYS A 385 35.47 6.10 5.01
N GLY A 386 34.70 7.19 5.01
CA GLY A 386 33.33 7.23 4.46
C GLY A 386 33.19 8.00 3.15
N LEU A 387 34.30 8.53 2.59
CA LEU A 387 34.37 9.22 1.30
C LEU A 387 34.74 8.27 0.17
#